data_AF-A0A937LF32-F1
#
_entry.id   AF-A0A937LF32-F1
#
_cell.length_a   1.000
_cell.length_b   1.000
_cell.length_c   1.000
_cell.angle_alpha   90.00
_cell.angle_beta   90.00
_cell.angle_gamma   90.00
#
_symmetry.space_group_name_H-M   'P 1'
#
loop_
_entity.id
_entity.type
_entity.pdbx_description
1 polymer ?
#
loop_
_entity_poly.entity_id
_entity_poly.type
_entity_poly.pdbx_seq_one_letter_code
_entity_poly.pdbx_strand_id
1 'polypeptide(L)' 'MRPNQLPVETLRWLERRLSSLERQERYECAYALRMEVAEWLLGAIDANLAVPAA' A
#
# COMPACT_ATOMS: atom_id res chain seq x y z
N MET A 1 2.81 -7.05 16.66
CA MET A 1 2.63 -6.01 15.62
C MET A 1 1.39 -6.38 14.83
N ARG A 2 0.48 -5.45 14.55
CA ARG A 2 -0.70 -5.77 13.71
C ARG A 2 -0.24 -5.97 12.26
N PRO A 3 -0.79 -6.94 11.51
CA PRO A 3 -0.30 -7.29 10.17
C PRO A 3 -0.30 -6.14 9.14
N ASN A 4 -0.98 -5.02 9.40
CA ASN A 4 -1.21 -3.96 8.40
C ASN A 4 -0.64 -2.60 8.81
N GLN A 5 0.31 -2.56 9.75
CA GLN A 5 0.92 -1.30 10.19
C GLN A 5 2.23 -1.08 9.45
N LEU A 6 2.16 -0.26 8.38
CA LEU A 6 3.34 0.33 7.77
C LEU A 6 4.07 1.19 8.82
N PRO A 7 5.41 1.11 8.89
CA PRO A 7 6.17 2.09 9.64
C PRO A 7 5.77 3.50 9.21
N VAL A 8 5.61 4.40 10.19
CA VAL A 8 5.19 5.80 9.94
C VAL A 8 6.11 6.48 8.92
N GLU A 9 7.39 6.12 8.92
CA GLU A 9 8.39 6.61 7.97
C GLU A 9 8.09 6.17 6.53
N THR A 10 7.68 4.91 6.34
CA THR A 10 7.26 4.36 5.04
C THR A 10 6.01 5.07 4.55
N LEU A 11 5.03 5.30 5.42
CA LEU A 11 3.81 6.03 5.07
C LEU A 11 4.13 7.45 4.60
N ARG A 12 4.92 8.20 5.36
CA ARG A 12 5.34 9.57 4.99
C ARG A 12 6.17 9.62 3.70
N TRP A 13 6.96 8.57 3.43
CA TRP A 13 7.69 8.47 2.18
C TRP A 13 6.74 8.24 1.00
N LEU A 14 5.78 7.33 1.14
CA LEU A 14 4.76 7.04 0.12
C LEU A 14 3.90 8.26 -0.20
N GLU A 15 3.44 9.00 0.82
CA GLU A 15 2.67 10.24 0.64
C GLU A 15 3.46 11.30 -0.15
N ARG A 16 4.73 11.53 0.21
CA ARG A 16 5.61 12.47 -0.50
C ARG A 16 5.84 12.03 -1.95
N ARG A 17 6.03 10.73 -2.17
CA ARG A 17 6.23 10.18 -3.50
C ARG A 17 4.98 10.35 -4.36
N LEU A 18 3.80 10.09 -3.80
CA LEU A 18 2.52 10.26 -4.48
C LEU A 18 2.30 11.72 -4.87
N SER A 19 2.47 12.66 -3.93
CA SER A 19 2.35 14.09 -4.22
C SER A 19 3.36 14.56 -5.28
N SER A 20 4.57 14.00 -5.32
CA SER A 20 5.53 14.30 -6.38
C SER A 20 5.07 13.81 -7.75
N LEU A 21 4.43 12.65 -7.84
CA LEU A 21 3.92 12.10 -9.10
C LEU A 21 2.74 12.90 -9.61
N GLU A 22 1.84 13.32 -8.72
CA GLU A 22 0.68 14.16 -9.08
C GLU A 22 1.10 15.54 -9.57
N ARG A 23 2.09 16.18 -8.93
CA ARG A 23 2.63 17.46 -9.40
C ARG A 23 3.32 17.37 -10.76
N GLN A 24 3.82 16.19 -11.13
CA GLN A 24 4.42 15.93 -12.43
C GLN A 24 3.39 15.46 -13.46
N GLU A 25 2.09 15.46 -13.11
CA GLU A 25 0.99 14.95 -13.94
C GLU A 25 1.17 13.49 -14.37
N ARG A 26 1.96 12.72 -13.62
CA ARG A 26 2.22 11.29 -13.87
C ARG A 26 1.14 10.43 -13.22
N TYR A 27 -0.10 10.61 -13.66
CA TYR A 27 -1.27 9.99 -13.05
C TYR A 27 -1.24 8.46 -13.11
N GLU A 28 -0.75 7.87 -14.20
CA GLU A 28 -0.58 6.41 -14.31
C GLU A 28 0.37 5.85 -13.25
N CYS A 29 1.50 6.53 -13.03
CA CYS A 29 2.45 6.13 -12.00
C CYS A 29 1.88 6.33 -10.58
N ALA A 30 1.12 7.40 -10.37
CA ALA A 30 0.42 7.65 -9.11
C ALA A 30 -0.66 6.59 -8.85
N TYR A 31 -1.33 6.11 -9.90
CA TYR A 31 -2.31 5.03 -9.82
C TYR A 31 -1.64 3.69 -9.50
N ALA A 32 -0.56 3.34 -10.21
CA ALA A 32 0.22 2.12 -9.95
C ALA A 32 0.72 2.08 -8.50
N LEU A 33 1.26 3.19 -7.99
CA LEU A 33 1.72 3.29 -6.61
C LEU A 33 0.59 3.04 -5.59
N ARG A 34 -0.62 3.56 -5.85
CA ARG A 34 -1.78 3.30 -4.98
C ARG A 34 -2.19 1.83 -5.00
N MET A 35 -2.16 1.20 -6.18
CA MET A 35 -2.46 -0.23 -6.32
C MET A 35 -1.46 -1.10 -5.56
N GLU A 36 -0.16 -0.84 -5.68
CA GLU A 36 0.88 -1.55 -4.92
C GLU A 36 0.72 -1.41 -3.41
N VAL A 37 0.40 -0.20 -2.93
CA VAL A 37 0.17 0.04 -1.49
C VAL A 37 -1.12 -0.66 -1.03
N ALA A 38 -2.18 -0.64 -1.83
CA ALA A 38 -3.41 -1.35 -1.53
C ALA A 38 -3.18 -2.86 -1.48
N GLU A 39 -2.44 -3.42 -2.45
CA GLU A 39 -2.04 -4.82 -2.45
C GLU A 39 -1.18 -5.17 -1.24
N TRP A 40 -0.27 -4.31 -0.80
CA TRP A 40 0.50 -4.56 0.42
C TRP A 40 -0.39 -4.54 1.67
N LEU A 41 -1.29 -3.57 1.79
CA LEU A 41 -2.22 -3.45 2.92
C LEU A 41 -3.24 -4.60 2.97
N LEU A 42 -3.67 -5.09 1.80
CA LEU A 42 -4.67 -6.15 1.66
C LEU A 42 -4.04 -7.55 1.65
N GLY A 43 -2.89 -7.74 0.99
CA GLY A 43 -2.15 -9.01 0.96
C GLY A 43 -1.56 -9.40 2.33
N ALA A 44 -1.38 -8.44 3.23
CA ALA A 44 -1.10 -8.73 4.64
C ALA A 44 -2.30 -9.32 5.41
N ILE A 45 -3.52 -9.21 4.87
CA ILE A 45 -4.75 -9.78 5.45
C ILE A 45 -4.87 -11.28 5.10
N ASP A 46 -4.29 -11.74 3.99
CA ASP A 46 -4.34 -13.16 3.57
C ASP A 46 -3.55 -14.11 4.49
N ALA A 47 -2.65 -13.60 5.34
CA ALA A 47 -1.98 -14.43 6.35
C ALA A 47 -2.91 -14.93 7.47
N ASN A 48 -4.09 -14.31 7.65
CA ASN A 48 -5.07 -14.67 8.69
C ASN A 48 -6.40 -15.22 8.12
N LEU A 49 -6.54 -15.33 6.81
CA LEU A 49 -7.63 -16.04 6.14
C LEU A 49 -7.16 -17.41 5.65
N ALA A 50 -6.54 -18.18 6.55
CA ALA A 50 -6.53 -19.62 6.41
C ALA A 50 -8.00 -20.07 6.45
N VAL A 51 -8.56 -20.33 5.27
CA VAL A 51 -9.83 -21.04 5.10
C VAL A 51 -9.83 -22.22 6.08
N PRO A 52 -10.80 -22.36 7.00
CA PRO A 52 -10.89 -23.59 7.77
C PRO A 52 -11.20 -24.69 6.75
N ALA A 53 -10.26 -25.60 6.57
CA ALA A 53 -10.49 -26.82 5.81
C ALA A 53 -11.66 -27.54 6.48
N ALA A 54 -12.80 -27.57 5.77
CA ALA A 54 -13.95 -28.37 6.12
C ALA A 54 -13.70 -29.85 5.77
#